data_AF-A0A7S0ARI5-F1
#
_entry.id   AF-A0A7S0ARI5-F1
#
_cell.length_a   1.000
_cell.length_b   1.000
_cell.length_c   1.000
_cell.angle_alpha   90.00
_cell.angle_beta   90.00
_cell.angle_gamma   90.00
#
_symmetry.space_group_name_H-M   'P 1'
#
loop_
_entity.id
_entity.type
_entity.pdbx_description
1 polymer ?
#
loop_
_entity_poly.entity_id
_entity_poly.type
_entity_poly.pdbx_seq_one_letter_code
_entity_poly.pdbx_strand_id
1 'polypeptide(L)'
;DPKRARVAAVASIGMSAAMATLSATFLLTFRHSLPLLFTHDETIGDLSSALIVIAAIFQLPDAVNGSIQGVFRGCGRQNIGAQLNFAAYYILGIPFGCVLAFTFGMGVVGLWVGMTVALTIIAVVGTVLAVRSDWTKLSDDARNRVHNSKSWNNLLEA
;
A
#
# COMPACT_ATOMS: atom_id res chain seq x y z
N ASP A 1 -24.98 4.40 -1.01
CA ASP A 1 -25.05 5.53 -0.07
C ASP A 1 -23.65 6.11 0.11
N PRO A 2 -23.41 7.35 -0.36
CA PRO A 2 -22.08 7.97 -0.37
C PRO A 2 -21.49 8.18 1.03
N LYS A 3 -22.32 8.46 2.05
CA LYS A 3 -21.84 8.69 3.43
C LYS A 3 -21.30 7.39 4.04
N ARG A 4 -22.03 6.29 3.86
CA ARG A 4 -21.61 4.96 4.34
C ARG A 4 -20.37 4.46 3.62
N ALA A 5 -20.24 4.72 2.32
CA ALA A 5 -19.05 4.37 1.55
C ALA A 5 -17.80 5.10 2.07
N ARG A 6 -17.91 6.40 2.38
CA ARG A 6 -16.82 7.17 2.99
C ARG A 6 -16.41 6.63 4.35
N VAL A 7 -17.38 6.33 5.23
CA VAL A 7 -17.10 5.77 6.56
C VAL A 7 -16.41 4.41 6.45
N ALA A 8 -16.89 3.53 5.55
CA ALA A 8 -16.27 2.23 5.31
C ALA A 8 -14.81 2.37 4.82
N ALA A 9 -14.55 3.31 3.92
CA ALA A 9 -13.19 3.58 3.44
C ALA A 9 -12.26 4.05 4.56
N VAL A 10 -12.69 5.03 5.37
CA VAL A 10 -11.90 5.52 6.51
C VAL A 10 -11.68 4.43 7.55
N ALA A 11 -12.72 3.66 7.88
CA ALA A 11 -12.62 2.54 8.80
C ALA A 11 -11.64 1.46 8.30
N SER A 12 -11.66 1.15 7.00
CA SER A 12 -10.74 0.18 6.40
C SER A 12 -9.27 0.62 6.52
N ILE A 13 -8.97 1.90 6.29
CA ILE A 13 -7.63 2.47 6.44
C ILE A 13 -7.20 2.40 7.92
N GLY A 14 -8.10 2.75 8.85
CA GLY A 14 -7.83 2.67 10.29
C GLY A 14 -7.54 1.24 10.78
N MET A 15 -8.35 0.27 10.36
CA MET A 15 -8.13 -1.15 10.70
C MET A 15 -6.81 -1.68 10.14
N SER A 16 -6.47 -1.34 8.88
CA SER A 16 -5.21 -1.74 8.28
C SER A 16 -4.00 -1.10 8.99
N ALA A 17 -4.10 0.16 9.41
CA ALA A 17 -3.05 0.80 10.21
C ALA A 17 -2.88 0.14 11.58
N ALA A 18 -3.98 -0.24 12.24
CA ALA A 18 -3.92 -0.98 13.51
C ALA A 18 -3.24 -2.35 13.33
N MET A 19 -3.63 -3.11 12.31
CA MET A 19 -3.00 -4.40 12.00
C MET A 19 -1.52 -4.25 11.66
N ALA A 20 -1.17 -3.24 10.86
CA ALA A 20 0.22 -2.94 10.54
C ALA A 20 1.05 -2.59 11.78
N THR A 21 0.48 -1.85 12.73
CA THR A 21 1.16 -1.52 13.98
C THR A 21 1.40 -2.76 14.83
N LEU A 22 0.44 -3.68 14.89
CA LEU A 22 0.60 -4.98 15.56
C LEU A 22 1.72 -5.81 14.90
N SER A 23 1.70 -5.92 13.57
CA SER A 23 2.73 -6.62 12.81
C SER A 23 4.12 -5.99 12.97
N ALA A 24 4.21 -4.65 12.93
CA ALA A 24 5.46 -3.92 13.18
C ALA A 24 5.99 -4.16 14.59
N THR A 25 5.11 -4.15 15.60
CA THR A 25 5.47 -4.43 17.00
C THR A 25 6.01 -5.86 17.14
N PHE A 26 5.36 -6.83 16.50
CA PHE A 26 5.83 -8.21 16.47
C PHE A 26 7.24 -8.31 15.85
N LEU A 27 7.43 -7.72 14.66
CA LEU A 27 8.73 -7.71 13.97
C LEU A 27 9.84 -7.09 14.82
N LEU A 28 9.57 -5.93 15.46
CA LEU A 28 10.54 -5.26 16.32
C LEU A 28 10.87 -6.07 17.57
N THR A 29 9.88 -6.73 18.17
CA THR A 29 10.07 -7.57 19.37
C THR A 29 10.97 -8.77 19.08
N PHE A 30 10.78 -9.41 17.92
CA PHE A 30 11.52 -10.61 17.53
C PHE A 30 12.67 -10.33 16.55
N ARG A 31 13.13 -9.07 16.43
CA ARG A 31 14.10 -8.65 15.40
C ARG A 31 15.41 -9.44 15.40
N HIS A 32 15.85 -9.91 16.57
CA HIS A 32 17.08 -10.70 16.72
C HIS A 32 16.83 -12.21 16.67
N SER A 33 15.62 -12.65 16.97
CA SER A 33 15.25 -14.07 16.97
C SER A 33 14.83 -14.57 15.59
N LEU A 34 14.20 -13.72 14.77
CA LEU A 34 13.74 -14.07 13.44
C LEU A 34 14.89 -14.43 12.47
N PRO A 35 16.01 -13.69 12.40
CA PRO A 35 17.12 -14.04 11.51
C PRO A 35 17.73 -15.40 11.81
N LEU A 36 17.76 -15.80 13.09
CA LEU A 36 18.32 -17.09 13.53
C LEU A 36 17.56 -18.30 12.97
N LEU A 37 16.32 -18.11 12.49
CA LEU A 37 15.55 -19.15 11.81
C LEU A 37 16.04 -19.43 10.38
N PHE A 38 16.73 -18.46 9.76
CA PHE A 38 17.15 -18.53 8.36
C PHE A 38 18.66 -18.72 8.21
N THR A 39 19.44 -18.20 9.13
CA THR A 39 20.91 -18.26 9.07
C THR A 39 21.53 -18.35 10.45
N HIS A 40 22.70 -18.99 10.52
CA HIS A 40 23.56 -19.00 11.70
C HIS A 40 24.85 -18.19 11.48
N ASP A 41 24.99 -17.56 10.32
CA ASP A 41 26.07 -16.58 10.06
C ASP A 41 25.71 -15.26 10.75
N GLU A 42 26.54 -14.85 11.72
CA GLU A 42 26.36 -13.62 12.50
C GLU A 42 26.30 -12.37 11.61
N THR A 43 27.10 -12.32 10.54
CA THR A 43 27.14 -11.17 9.62
C THR A 43 25.81 -10.99 8.90
N ILE A 44 25.22 -12.09 8.44
CA ILE A 44 23.92 -12.08 7.75
C ILE A 44 22.80 -11.85 8.79
N GLY A 45 22.96 -12.38 10.00
CA GLY A 45 22.04 -12.19 11.13
C GLY A 45 21.90 -10.73 11.56
N ASP A 46 23.02 -10.02 11.70
CA ASP A 46 23.05 -8.60 12.06
C ASP A 46 22.42 -7.72 10.97
N LEU A 47 22.76 -8.01 9.70
CA LEU A 47 22.17 -7.32 8.56
C LEU A 47 20.66 -7.55 8.49
N SER A 48 20.20 -8.77 8.70
CA SER A 48 18.78 -9.13 8.72
C SER A 48 18.04 -8.45 9.86
N SER A 49 18.65 -8.38 11.06
CA SER A 49 18.11 -7.65 12.20
C SER A 49 17.91 -6.16 11.90
N ALA A 50 18.85 -5.53 11.18
CA ALA A 50 18.71 -4.15 10.71
C ALA A 50 17.59 -3.99 9.68
N LEU A 51 17.49 -4.92 8.72
CA LEU A 51 16.41 -4.92 7.72
C LEU A 51 15.03 -5.13 8.33
N ILE A 52 14.89 -5.92 9.41
CA ILE A 52 13.63 -6.11 10.11
C ILE A 52 13.10 -4.79 10.69
N VAL A 53 13.98 -3.91 11.18
CA VAL A 53 13.57 -2.57 11.64
C VAL A 53 12.96 -1.76 10.50
N ILE A 54 13.57 -1.81 9.31
CA ILE A 54 13.05 -1.13 8.11
C ILE A 54 11.73 -1.76 7.67
N ALA A 55 11.64 -3.09 7.69
CA ALA A 55 10.43 -3.84 7.36
C ALA A 55 9.27 -3.51 8.31
N ALA A 56 9.55 -3.31 9.61
CA ALA A 56 8.55 -2.89 10.58
C ALA A 56 7.99 -1.49 10.24
N ILE A 57 8.84 -0.54 9.84
CA ILE A 57 8.42 0.79 9.40
C ILE A 57 7.61 0.69 8.09
N PHE A 58 8.08 -0.14 7.15
CA PHE A 58 7.44 -0.39 5.86
C PHE A 58 6.01 -0.95 5.98
N GLN A 59 5.71 -1.67 7.06
CA GLN A 59 4.41 -2.30 7.26
C GLN A 59 3.24 -1.31 7.25
N LEU A 60 3.44 -0.10 7.78
CA LEU A 60 2.42 0.97 7.81
C LEU A 60 2.04 1.47 6.40
N PRO A 61 2.97 2.03 5.60
CA PRO A 61 2.64 2.51 4.26
C PRO A 61 2.19 1.38 3.33
N ASP A 62 2.68 0.15 3.50
CA ASP A 62 2.21 -1.00 2.73
C ASP A 62 0.74 -1.34 3.02
N ALA A 63 0.38 -1.43 4.31
CA ALA A 63 -1.01 -1.71 4.70
C ALA A 63 -1.98 -0.61 4.24
N VAL A 64 -1.59 0.66 4.39
CA VAL A 64 -2.39 1.80 3.92
C VAL A 64 -2.57 1.77 2.40
N ASN A 65 -1.50 1.50 1.64
CA ASN A 65 -1.58 1.32 0.19
C ASN A 65 -2.52 0.16 -0.18
N GLY A 66 -2.47 -0.95 0.54
CA GLY A 66 -3.38 -2.08 0.37
C GLY A 66 -4.85 -1.68 0.52
N SER A 67 -5.20 -0.96 1.60
CA SER A 67 -6.57 -0.48 1.83
C SER A 67 -7.03 0.48 0.73
N ILE A 68 -6.18 1.44 0.35
CA ILE A 68 -6.51 2.42 -0.70
C ILE A 68 -6.77 1.73 -2.03
N GLN A 69 -5.94 0.76 -2.40
CA GLN A 69 -6.16 -0.04 -3.61
C GLN A 69 -7.46 -0.84 -3.53
N GLY A 70 -7.83 -1.34 -2.34
CA GLY A 70 -9.14 -1.94 -2.10
C GLY A 70 -10.29 -0.95 -2.31
N VAL A 71 -10.19 0.25 -1.75
CA VAL A 71 -11.18 1.33 -1.90
C VAL A 71 -11.34 1.73 -3.37
N PHE A 72 -10.24 1.94 -4.10
CA PHE A 72 -10.29 2.31 -5.51
C PHE A 72 -10.89 1.19 -6.37
N ARG A 73 -10.58 -0.08 -6.10
CA ARG A 73 -11.23 -1.21 -6.76
C ARG A 73 -12.73 -1.25 -6.46
N GLY A 74 -13.14 -1.06 -5.21
CA GLY A 74 -14.55 -0.99 -4.82
C GLY A 74 -15.32 0.16 -5.48
N CYS A 75 -14.63 1.26 -5.81
CA CYS A 75 -15.19 2.40 -6.52
C CYS A 75 -15.17 2.25 -8.07
N GLY A 76 -14.49 1.23 -8.60
CA GLY A 76 -14.20 1.07 -10.03
C GLY A 76 -13.19 2.08 -10.60
N ARG A 77 -12.33 2.65 -9.74
CA ARG A 77 -11.24 3.57 -10.09
C ARG A 77 -9.87 2.88 -9.98
N GLN A 78 -9.81 1.58 -10.25
CA GLN A 78 -8.57 0.79 -10.11
C GLN A 78 -7.39 1.33 -10.95
N ASN A 79 -7.66 2.03 -12.05
CA ASN A 79 -6.62 2.65 -12.89
C ASN A 79 -5.74 3.63 -12.08
N ILE A 80 -6.34 4.44 -11.20
CA ILE A 80 -5.59 5.39 -10.38
C ILE A 80 -4.69 4.66 -9.38
N GLY A 81 -5.20 3.59 -8.76
CA GLY A 81 -4.40 2.74 -7.88
C GLY A 81 -3.20 2.10 -8.60
N ALA A 82 -3.42 1.61 -9.82
CA ALA A 82 -2.35 1.03 -10.63
C ALA A 82 -1.29 2.06 -11.03
N GLN A 83 -1.69 3.27 -11.45
CA GLN A 83 -0.77 4.36 -11.79
C GLN A 83 0.07 4.79 -10.58
N LEU A 84 -0.54 4.91 -9.40
CA LEU A 84 0.16 5.23 -8.17
C LEU A 84 1.17 4.14 -7.79
N ASN A 85 0.78 2.87 -7.88
CA ASN A 85 1.67 1.75 -7.58
C ASN A 85 2.84 1.69 -8.56
N PHE A 86 2.58 1.86 -9.85
CA PHE A 86 3.61 1.93 -10.88
C PHE A 86 4.61 3.06 -10.61
N ALA A 87 4.13 4.26 -10.27
CA ALA A 87 4.99 5.38 -9.90
C ALA A 87 5.81 5.08 -8.63
N ALA A 88 5.20 4.45 -7.62
CA ALA A 88 5.87 4.08 -6.38
C ALA A 88 7.08 3.19 -6.64
N TYR A 89 6.89 2.08 -7.37
CA TYR A 89 7.94 1.08 -7.56
C TYR A 89 8.94 1.47 -8.65
N TYR A 90 8.45 1.86 -9.82
CA TYR A 90 9.31 2.00 -11.00
C TYR A 90 9.91 3.39 -11.16
N ILE A 91 9.16 4.45 -10.83
CA ILE A 91 9.61 5.83 -11.05
C ILE A 91 10.38 6.35 -9.83
N LEU A 92 9.96 5.99 -8.62
CA LEU A 92 10.55 6.49 -7.39
C LEU A 92 11.41 5.44 -6.68
N GLY A 93 10.82 4.27 -6.35
CA GLY A 93 11.43 3.26 -5.49
C GLY A 93 12.72 2.68 -6.05
N ILE A 94 12.70 2.19 -7.29
CA ILE A 94 13.89 1.60 -7.93
C ILE A 94 15.00 2.64 -8.11
N PRO A 95 14.78 3.82 -8.74
CA PRO A 95 15.86 4.79 -8.93
C PRO A 95 16.42 5.30 -7.60
N PHE A 96 15.56 5.63 -6.63
CA PHE A 96 16.00 6.15 -5.34
C PHE A 96 16.72 5.07 -4.52
N GLY A 97 16.21 3.83 -4.54
CA GLY A 97 16.86 2.67 -3.95
C GLY A 97 18.24 2.41 -4.55
N CYS A 98 18.37 2.44 -5.88
CA CYS A 98 19.65 2.26 -6.57
C CYS A 98 20.66 3.36 -6.20
N VAL A 99 20.23 4.62 -6.12
CA VAL A 99 21.10 5.72 -5.67
C VAL A 99 21.60 5.47 -4.25
N LEU A 100 20.71 5.13 -3.31
CA LEU A 100 21.08 4.81 -1.92
C LEU A 100 21.99 3.58 -1.83
N ALA A 101 21.69 2.53 -2.60
CA ALA A 101 22.44 1.28 -2.56
C ALA A 101 23.86 1.43 -3.11
N PHE A 102 24.00 2.06 -4.29
CA PHE A 102 25.26 2.09 -5.04
C PHE A 102 26.05 3.38 -4.84
N THR A 103 25.39 4.54 -4.76
CA THR A 103 26.09 5.83 -4.62
C THR A 103 26.49 6.09 -3.17
N PHE A 104 25.59 5.78 -2.23
CA PHE A 104 25.85 5.94 -0.80
C PHE A 104 26.40 4.67 -0.13
N GLY A 105 26.59 3.59 -0.89
CA GLY A 105 27.18 2.34 -0.39
C GLY A 105 26.33 1.59 0.64
N MET A 106 25.03 1.89 0.76
CA MET A 106 24.14 1.25 1.75
C MET A 106 23.70 -0.16 1.32
N GLY A 107 24.04 -0.61 0.11
CA GLY A 107 23.70 -1.94 -0.39
C GLY A 107 22.20 -2.26 -0.28
N VAL A 108 21.87 -3.44 0.26
CA VAL A 108 20.48 -3.89 0.41
C VAL A 108 19.65 -3.00 1.34
N VAL A 109 20.26 -2.40 2.36
CA VAL A 109 19.59 -1.46 3.26
C VAL A 109 19.10 -0.24 2.48
N GLY A 110 19.93 0.27 1.58
CA GLY A 110 19.58 1.40 0.70
C GLY A 110 18.39 1.10 -0.20
N LEU A 111 18.31 -0.12 -0.75
CA LEU A 111 17.17 -0.56 -1.56
C LEU A 111 15.87 -0.57 -0.75
N TRP A 112 15.89 -1.14 0.46
CA TRP A 112 14.73 -1.20 1.35
C TRP A 112 14.27 0.18 1.82
N VAL A 113 15.21 1.06 2.20
CA VAL A 113 14.89 2.44 2.58
C VAL A 113 14.28 3.19 1.40
N GLY A 114 14.88 3.09 0.21
CA GLY A 114 14.38 3.76 -0.97
C GLY A 114 12.96 3.34 -1.32
N MET A 115 12.67 2.04 -1.25
CA MET A 115 11.34 1.50 -1.47
C MET A 115 10.33 1.96 -0.41
N THR A 116 10.74 1.97 0.86
CA THR A 116 9.90 2.40 1.99
C THR A 116 9.50 3.87 1.85
N VAL A 117 10.45 4.74 1.48
CA VAL A 117 10.18 6.17 1.26
C VAL A 117 9.21 6.36 0.10
N ALA A 118 9.44 5.71 -1.04
CA ALA A 118 8.57 5.82 -2.21
C ALA A 118 7.13 5.37 -1.92
N LEU A 119 6.95 4.24 -1.22
CA LEU A 119 5.64 3.75 -0.80
C LEU A 119 4.96 4.67 0.21
N THR A 120 5.73 5.29 1.10
CA THR A 120 5.20 6.27 2.07
C THR A 120 4.63 7.48 1.35
N ILE A 121 5.37 8.04 0.38
CA ILE A 121 4.90 9.17 -0.43
C ILE A 121 3.58 8.81 -1.12
N ILE A 122 3.53 7.66 -1.79
CA ILE A 122 2.34 7.24 -2.53
C ILE A 122 1.18 6.86 -1.61
N ALA A 123 1.42 6.28 -0.43
CA ALA A 123 0.40 6.02 0.57
C ALA A 123 -0.27 7.33 1.03
N VAL A 124 0.52 8.38 1.28
CA VAL A 124 0.01 9.71 1.66
C VAL A 124 -0.81 10.31 0.52
N VAL A 125 -0.29 10.30 -0.71
CA VAL A 125 -1.02 10.80 -1.89
C VAL A 125 -2.33 10.04 -2.10
N GLY A 126 -2.30 8.71 -2.05
CA GLY A 126 -3.48 7.86 -2.19
C GLY A 126 -4.50 8.09 -1.08
N THR A 127 -4.07 8.30 0.16
CA THR A 127 -4.95 8.60 1.30
C THR A 127 -5.65 9.95 1.08
N VAL A 128 -4.90 10.97 0.67
CA VAL A 128 -5.46 12.30 0.36
C VAL A 128 -6.48 12.20 -0.77
N LEU A 129 -6.18 11.44 -1.82
CA LEU A 129 -7.10 11.22 -2.94
C LEU A 129 -8.36 10.47 -2.51
N ALA A 130 -8.24 9.46 -1.65
CA ALA A 130 -9.40 8.72 -1.12
C ALA A 130 -10.28 9.61 -0.22
N VAL A 131 -9.68 10.41 0.67
CA VAL A 131 -10.43 11.28 1.59
C VAL A 131 -11.08 12.46 0.87
N ARG A 132 -10.41 13.03 -0.15
CA ARG A 132 -10.93 14.15 -0.95
C ARG A 132 -11.80 13.71 -2.14
N SER A 133 -11.95 12.42 -2.39
CA SER A 133 -12.81 11.94 -3.47
C SER A 133 -14.26 12.33 -3.23
N ASP A 134 -14.93 12.78 -4.29
CA ASP A 134 -16.36 13.06 -4.26
C ASP A 134 -17.16 11.75 -4.26
N TRP A 135 -17.53 11.33 -3.05
CA TRP A 135 -18.31 10.11 -2.82
C TRP A 135 -19.70 10.16 -3.45
N THR A 136 -20.26 11.34 -3.68
CA THR A 136 -21.56 11.52 -4.32
C THR A 136 -21.44 11.20 -5.81
N LYS A 137 -20.48 11.81 -6.51
CA LYS A 137 -20.16 11.47 -7.91
C LYS A 137 -19.85 9.98 -8.08
N LEU A 138 -19.02 9.43 -7.18
CA LEU A 138 -18.70 7.99 -7.18
C LEU A 138 -19.93 7.09 -7.05
N SER A 139 -20.89 7.48 -6.19
CA SER A 139 -22.13 6.74 -6.02
C SER A 139 -23.04 6.86 -7.26
N ASP A 140 -23.09 8.02 -7.91
CA ASP A 140 -23.87 8.22 -9.14
C ASP A 140 -23.26 7.44 -10.31
N ASP A 141 -21.93 7.46 -10.47
CA ASP A 141 -21.22 6.67 -11.48
C ASP A 141 -21.44 5.17 -11.28
N ALA A 142 -21.46 4.71 -10.03
CA ALA A 142 -21.76 3.32 -9.71
C ALA A 142 -23.22 2.95 -10.05
N ARG A 143 -24.18 3.85 -9.77
CA ARG A 143 -25.59 3.65 -10.14
C ARG A 143 -25.77 3.57 -11.66
N ASN A 144 -25.11 4.46 -12.41
CA ASN A 144 -25.16 4.49 -13.87
C ASN A 144 -24.58 3.21 -14.49
N ARG A 145 -23.48 2.68 -13.94
CA ARG A 145 -22.88 1.41 -14.40
C ARG A 145 -23.84 0.22 -14.27
N VAL A 146 -24.57 0.13 -13.15
CA VAL A 146 -25.57 -0.94 -12.95
C VAL A 146 -26.76 -0.77 -13.88
N HIS A 147 -27.25 0.47 -14.06
CA HIS A 147 -28.37 0.73 -14.96
C HIS A 147 -28.05 0.34 -16.41
N ASN A 148 -26.87 0.74 -16.91
CA ASN A 148 -26.41 0.34 -18.24
C ASN A 148 -26.32 -1.18 -18.37
N SER A 149 -25.76 -1.87 -17.37
CA SER A 149 -25.66 -3.33 -17.39
C SER A 149 -27.02 -4.02 -17.49
N LYS A 150 -28.04 -3.54 -16.77
CA LYS A 150 -29.41 -4.07 -16.89
C LYS A 150 -30.03 -3.80 -18.26
N SER A 151 -29.81 -2.61 -18.81
CA SER A 151 -30.27 -2.28 -20.17
C SER A 151 -29.71 -3.23 -21.22
N TRP A 152 -28.41 -3.55 -21.13
CA TRP A 152 -27.77 -4.49 -22.05
C TRP A 152 -28.31 -5.91 -21.90
N ASN A 153 -28.50 -6.40 -20.67
CA ASN A 153 -29.07 -7.74 -20.46
C ASN A 153 -30.48 -7.85 -21.04
N ASN A 154 -31.32 -6.83 -20.84
CA ASN A 154 -32.68 -6.82 -21.40
C ASN A 154 -32.70 -6.84 -22.94
N LEU A 155 -31.67 -6.29 -23.61
CA LEU A 155 -31.53 -6.33 -25.07
C LEU A 155 -31.02 -7.68 -25.59
N LEU A 156 -30.31 -8.44 -24.77
CA LEU A 156 -29.83 -9.78 -25.13
C LEU A 156 -30.88 -10.87 -24.87
N GLU A 157 -31.85 -10.60 -23.99
CA GLU A 157 -32.96 -11.49 -23.63
C GLU A 157 -34.24 -11.28 -24.46
N ALA A 158 -34.29 -10.23 -25.28
CA ALA A 158 -35.41 -9.89 -26.18
C ALA A 158 -35.15 -10.35 -27.62
#